data_AF-A0A101WEF5-F1
#
_entry.id   AF-A0A101WEF5-F1
#
_cell.length_a   1.000
_cell.length_b   1.000
_cell.length_c   1.000
_cell.angle_alpha   90.00
_cell.angle_beta   90.00
_cell.angle_gamma   90.00
#
_symmetry.space_group_name_H-M   'P 1'
#
loop_
_entity.id
_entity.type
_entity.pdbx_description
1 polymer ?
#
loop_
_entity_poly.entity_id
_entity_poly.type
_entity_poly.pdbx_seq_one_letter_code
_entity_poly.pdbx_strand_id
1 'polypeptide(L)'
;MCCNEYRNNLHEYVSGKLSELESHATARHLKTCDKCRREVEEIKGMKGFLKSGLLENVMPPMDLKSGIMASINLKKYKVKYKNSLGELANWGMSLVAAGLILLFVSVAPTGNIVQVQNDWDNTRESIREKINQPLSSINERLDKFTNRITQLDGITGRMERKKEGGN
;
A
#
# COMPACT_ATOMS: atom_id res chain seq x y z
N MET A 1 -20.14 -23.06 16.70
CA MET A 1 -19.37 -23.95 15.81
C MET A 1 -18.98 -25.20 16.57
N CYS A 2 -19.26 -26.38 16.03
CA CYS A 2 -19.10 -27.64 16.74
C CYS A 2 -17.61 -28.04 16.79
N CYS A 3 -17.05 -28.12 18.00
CA CYS A 3 -15.63 -28.49 18.20
C CYS A 3 -15.28 -29.87 17.62
N ASN A 4 -16.27 -30.76 17.50
CA ASN A 4 -16.05 -32.13 17.03
C ASN A 4 -15.51 -32.21 15.59
N GLU A 5 -15.95 -31.29 14.73
CA GLU A 5 -15.51 -31.20 13.34
C GLU A 5 -14.04 -30.78 13.25
N TYR A 6 -13.64 -29.78 14.03
CA TYR A 6 -12.27 -29.28 14.03
C TYR A 6 -11.29 -30.21 14.74
N ARG A 7 -11.74 -31.01 15.73
CA ARG A 7 -10.88 -31.95 16.46
C ARG A 7 -10.20 -32.96 15.55
N ASN A 8 -10.90 -33.47 14.54
CA ASN A 8 -10.34 -34.42 13.59
C ASN A 8 -9.23 -33.80 12.72
N ASN A 9 -9.28 -32.48 12.53
CA ASN A 9 -8.37 -31.75 11.65
C ASN A 9 -7.16 -31.14 12.40
N LEU A 10 -7.10 -31.22 13.74
CA LEU A 10 -6.03 -30.58 14.52
C LEU A 10 -4.65 -31.18 14.23
N HIS A 11 -4.56 -32.49 13.99
CA HIS A 11 -3.30 -33.14 13.63
C HIS A 11 -2.78 -32.67 12.27
N GLU A 12 -3.66 -32.55 11.28
CA GLU A 12 -3.33 -32.09 9.94
C GLU A 12 -2.99 -30.59 9.94
N TYR A 13 -3.69 -29.81 10.76
CA TYR A 13 -3.39 -28.41 11.02
C TYR A 13 -1.98 -28.22 11.56
N VAL A 14 -1.58 -28.95 12.62
CA VAL A 14 -0.23 -28.89 13.19
C VAL A 14 0.84 -29.43 12.23
N SER A 15 0.45 -30.32 11.32
CA SER A 15 1.33 -30.88 10.29
C SER A 15 1.44 -30.01 9.04
N GLY A 16 0.61 -28.96 8.92
CA GLY A 16 0.56 -28.09 7.74
C GLY A 16 0.00 -28.77 6.48
N LYS A 17 -0.85 -29.80 6.65
CA LYS A 17 -1.39 -30.62 5.56
C LYS A 17 -2.80 -30.21 5.11
N LEU A 18 -3.47 -29.34 5.87
CA LEU A 18 -4.78 -28.82 5.49
C LEU A 18 -4.68 -27.89 4.27
N SER A 19 -5.76 -27.81 3.50
CA SER A 19 -5.89 -26.76 2.48
C SER A 19 -5.87 -25.36 3.12
N GLU A 20 -5.59 -24.32 2.33
CA GLU A 20 -5.53 -22.95 2.82
C GLU A 20 -6.84 -22.51 3.50
N LEU A 21 -7.97 -22.89 2.90
CA LEU A 21 -9.30 -22.56 3.40
C LEU A 21 -9.61 -23.27 4.74
N GLU A 22 -9.28 -24.56 4.85
CA GLU A 22 -9.45 -25.35 6.07
C GLU A 22 -8.51 -24.88 7.18
N SER A 23 -7.27 -24.53 6.85
CA SER A 23 -6.30 -23.97 7.78
C SER A 23 -6.80 -22.65 8.34
N HIS A 24 -7.31 -21.75 7.50
CA HIS A 24 -7.87 -20.47 7.93
C HIS A 24 -9.13 -20.66 8.79
N ALA A 25 -10.03 -21.57 8.42
CA ALA A 25 -11.21 -21.89 9.21
C ALA A 25 -10.85 -22.45 10.59
N THR A 26 -9.87 -23.36 10.64
CA THR A 26 -9.36 -23.95 11.88
C THR A 26 -8.67 -22.90 12.75
N ALA A 27 -7.85 -22.03 12.16
CA ALA A 27 -7.21 -20.92 12.87
C ALA A 27 -8.25 -19.96 13.48
N ARG A 28 -9.35 -19.67 12.76
CA ARG A 28 -10.46 -18.88 13.30
C ARG A 28 -11.12 -19.56 14.49
N HIS A 29 -11.35 -20.87 14.43
CA HIS A 29 -11.90 -21.63 15.55
C HIS A 29 -11.00 -21.57 16.79
N LEU A 30 -9.68 -21.77 16.62
CA LEU A 30 -8.70 -21.76 17.71
C LEU A 30 -8.59 -20.42 18.45
N LYS A 31 -8.98 -19.30 17.82
CA LYS A 31 -9.07 -17.98 18.48
C LYS A 31 -10.18 -17.91 19.54
N THR A 32 -11.20 -18.75 19.42
CA THR A 32 -12.41 -18.68 20.26
C THR A 32 -12.62 -19.92 21.12
N CYS A 33 -11.91 -21.02 20.85
CA CYS A 33 -12.05 -22.29 21.56
C CYS A 33 -10.77 -22.67 22.30
N ASP A 34 -10.78 -22.52 23.62
CA ASP A 34 -9.65 -22.85 24.50
C ASP A 34 -9.37 -24.35 24.56
N LYS A 35 -10.41 -25.19 24.43
CA LYS A 35 -10.27 -26.65 24.46
C LYS A 35 -9.44 -27.15 23.26
N CYS A 36 -9.83 -26.75 22.05
CA CYS A 36 -9.10 -27.12 20.84
C CYS A 36 -7.69 -26.48 20.80
N ARG A 37 -7.52 -25.29 21.39
CA ARG A 37 -6.19 -24.69 21.54
C ARG A 37 -5.26 -25.53 22.42
N ARG A 38 -5.75 -26.03 23.55
CA ARG A 38 -4.95 -26.93 24.43
C ARG A 38 -4.55 -28.22 23.70
N GLU A 39 -5.48 -28.85 22.98
CA GLU A 39 -5.21 -30.06 22.20
C GLU A 39 -4.12 -29.81 21.13
N VAL A 40 -4.15 -28.67 20.45
CA VAL A 40 -3.08 -28.28 19.50
C VAL A 40 -1.72 -28.17 20.19
N GLU A 41 -1.66 -27.57 21.36
CA GLU A 41 -0.40 -27.44 22.11
C GLU A 41 0.11 -28.80 22.61
N GLU A 42 -0.77 -29.70 23.04
CA GLU A 42 -0.40 -31.09 23.40
C GLU A 42 0.19 -31.83 22.20
N ILE A 43 -0.44 -31.74 21.03
CA ILE A 43 0.06 -32.34 19.79
C ILE A 43 1.44 -31.77 19.42
N LYS A 44 1.64 -30.45 19.54
CA LYS A 44 2.94 -29.80 19.30
C LYS A 44 4.00 -30.25 20.31
N GLY A 45 3.63 -30.35 21.59
CA GLY A 45 4.52 -30.79 22.66
C GLY A 45 5.04 -32.20 22.40
N MET A 46 4.14 -33.13 22.06
CA MET A 46 4.50 -34.51 21.70
C MET A 46 5.41 -34.56 20.46
N LYS A 47 5.11 -33.77 19.42
CA LYS A 47 5.97 -33.65 18.23
C LYS A 47 7.36 -33.11 18.57
N GLY A 48 7.44 -32.15 19.49
CA GLY A 48 8.71 -31.60 19.99
C GLY A 48 9.52 -32.66 20.72
N PHE A 49 8.90 -33.39 21.64
CA PHE A 49 9.54 -34.48 22.37
C PHE A 49 10.12 -35.55 21.44
N LEU A 50 9.33 -35.99 20.44
CA LEU A 50 9.79 -36.96 19.44
C LEU A 50 10.96 -36.43 18.61
N LYS A 51 10.96 -35.14 18.24
CA LYS A 51 12.10 -34.54 17.53
C LYS A 51 13.36 -34.50 18.38
N SER A 52 13.24 -34.24 19.68
CA SER A 52 14.39 -34.14 20.59
C SER A 52 14.95 -35.51 20.99
N GLY A 53 14.10 -36.53 21.13
CA GLY A 53 14.51 -37.87 21.58
C GLY A 53 14.94 -38.82 20.45
N LEU A 54 14.48 -38.61 19.22
CA LEU A 54 14.66 -39.56 18.10
C LEU A 54 15.63 -39.08 17.02
N LEU A 55 16.04 -37.80 17.03
CA LEU A 55 17.14 -37.33 16.19
C LEU A 55 18.47 -37.71 16.85
N GLU A 56 18.77 -39.01 16.82
CA GLU A 56 20.16 -39.45 16.73
C GLU A 56 20.78 -38.69 15.56
N ASN A 57 21.93 -38.05 15.79
CA ASN A 57 22.53 -37.03 14.95
C ASN A 57 22.58 -37.45 13.47
N VAL A 58 21.55 -37.10 12.69
CA VAL A 58 21.43 -37.51 11.29
C VAL A 58 22.46 -36.71 10.52
N MET A 59 23.61 -37.31 10.28
CA MET A 59 24.65 -36.69 9.48
C MET A 59 24.15 -36.64 8.02
N PRO A 60 23.95 -35.45 7.44
CA PRO A 60 23.58 -35.36 6.04
C PRO A 60 24.70 -35.95 5.18
N PRO A 61 24.38 -36.50 4.00
CA PRO A 61 25.42 -36.99 3.09
C PRO A 61 26.33 -35.83 2.68
N MET A 62 27.63 -36.12 2.52
CA MET A 62 28.68 -35.08 2.35
C MET A 62 28.45 -34.18 1.14
N ASP A 63 27.75 -34.67 0.13
CA ASP A 63 27.44 -34.01 -1.14
C ASP A 63 26.10 -33.27 -1.15
N LEU A 64 25.32 -33.29 -0.05
CA LEU A 64 24.01 -32.63 0.00
C LEU A 64 24.12 -31.14 -0.35
N LYS A 65 25.11 -30.47 0.23
CA LYS A 65 25.33 -29.03 0.01
C LYS A 65 25.68 -28.74 -1.44
N SER A 66 26.61 -29.50 -2.03
CA SER A 66 27.01 -29.30 -3.43
C SER A 66 25.85 -29.64 -4.38
N GLY A 67 25.08 -30.69 -4.11
CA GLY A 67 23.90 -31.06 -4.90
C GLY A 67 22.80 -30.00 -4.89
N ILE A 68 22.49 -29.43 -3.72
CA ILE A 68 21.54 -28.31 -3.59
C ILE A 68 22.03 -27.10 -4.39
N MET A 69 23.30 -26.70 -4.20
CA MET A 69 23.87 -25.53 -4.88
C MET A 69 23.92 -25.69 -6.39
N ALA A 70 24.20 -26.90 -6.90
CA ALA A 70 24.18 -27.21 -8.33
C ALA A 70 22.75 -27.17 -8.92
N SER A 71 21.73 -27.47 -8.11
CA SER A 71 20.33 -27.51 -8.55
C SER A 71 19.63 -26.15 -8.57
N ILE A 72 20.23 -25.11 -7.98
CA ILE A 72 19.63 -23.77 -7.93
C ILE A 72 19.80 -23.07 -9.29
N ASN A 73 18.67 -22.74 -9.93
CA ASN A 73 18.67 -21.94 -11.16
C ASN A 73 18.94 -20.45 -10.85
N LEU A 74 20.21 -20.07 -10.82
CA LEU A 74 20.64 -18.68 -10.58
C LEU A 74 20.08 -17.68 -11.61
N LYS A 75 19.73 -18.11 -12.83
CA LYS A 75 19.16 -17.23 -13.86
C LYS A 75 17.73 -16.79 -13.50
N LYS A 76 16.97 -17.63 -12.79
CA LYS A 76 15.63 -17.29 -12.28
C LYS A 76 15.68 -16.22 -11.19
N TYR A 77 16.74 -16.23 -10.38
CA TYR A 77 16.88 -15.35 -9.21
C TYR A 77 17.83 -14.16 -9.42
N LYS A 78 18.46 -14.03 -10.60
CA LYS A 78 19.15 -12.80 -10.99
C LYS A 78 18.10 -11.70 -11.18
N VAL A 79 17.97 -10.84 -10.16
CA VAL A 79 17.27 -9.57 -10.28
C VAL A 79 17.91 -8.83 -11.44
N LYS A 80 17.11 -8.56 -12.49
CA LYS A 80 17.54 -7.69 -13.57
C LYS A 80 17.70 -6.30 -12.99
N TYR A 81 18.93 -5.94 -12.60
CA TYR A 81 19.28 -4.55 -12.40
C TYR A 81 19.10 -3.88 -13.76
N LYS A 82 17.97 -3.19 -13.97
CA LYS A 82 17.80 -2.37 -15.16
C LYS A 82 18.90 -1.32 -15.10
N ASN A 83 19.77 -1.34 -16.10
CA ASN A 83 20.90 -0.43 -16.18
C ASN A 83 20.38 1.01 -16.18
N SER A 84 20.47 1.73 -15.05
CA SER A 84 20.16 3.17 -14.95
C SER A 84 21.08 4.07 -15.80
N LEU A 85 22.05 3.46 -16.49
CA LEU A 85 22.94 4.08 -17.46
C LEU A 85 22.18 4.73 -18.63
N GLY A 86 21.05 4.13 -19.06
CA GLY A 86 20.19 4.74 -20.08
C GLY A 86 19.42 5.95 -19.57
N GLU A 87 19.07 5.97 -18.27
CA GLU A 87 18.44 7.13 -17.64
C GLU A 87 19.44 8.26 -17.48
N LEU A 88 20.69 8.00 -17.08
CA LEU A 88 21.73 9.02 -16.94
C LEU A 88 22.02 9.77 -18.26
N ALA A 89 21.95 9.07 -19.40
CA ALA A 89 22.11 9.67 -20.73
C ALA A 89 21.00 10.68 -21.07
N ASN A 90 19.76 10.42 -20.64
CA ASN A 90 18.63 11.33 -20.87
C ASN A 90 18.74 12.62 -20.02
N TRP A 91 19.35 12.54 -18.84
CA TRP A 91 19.60 13.72 -18.00
C TRP A 91 20.71 14.60 -18.57
N GLY A 92 21.72 14.00 -19.23
CA GLY A 92 22.78 14.73 -19.92
C GLY A 92 22.26 15.64 -21.06
N MET A 93 21.26 15.19 -21.82
CA MET A 93 20.61 16.00 -22.86
C MET A 93 19.95 17.28 -22.32
N SER A 94 19.38 17.24 -21.11
CA SER A 94 18.74 18.40 -20.48
C SER A 94 19.75 19.49 -20.10
N LEU A 95 20.96 19.10 -19.68
CA LEU A 95 22.04 20.04 -19.35
C LEU A 95 22.57 20.75 -20.60
N VAL A 96 22.70 20.02 -21.72
CA VAL A 96 23.10 20.61 -23.01
C VAL A 96 22.07 21.62 -23.49
N ALA A 97 20.78 21.30 -23.41
CA ALA A 97 19.70 22.21 -23.79
C ALA A 97 19.70 23.49 -22.92
N ALA A 98 19.82 23.36 -21.60
CA ALA A 98 19.89 24.50 -20.69
C ALA A 98 21.11 25.40 -20.97
N GLY A 99 22.27 24.80 -21.27
CA GLY A 99 23.47 25.53 -21.65
C GLY A 99 23.29 26.32 -22.95
N LEU A 100 22.63 25.75 -23.96
CA LEU A 100 22.32 26.44 -25.21
C LEU A 100 21.35 27.61 -24.98
N ILE A 101 20.31 27.42 -24.18
CA ILE A 101 19.34 28.49 -23.85
C ILE A 101 20.05 29.67 -23.17
N LEU A 102 20.92 29.41 -22.18
CA LEU A 102 21.72 30.44 -21.49
C LEU A 102 22.65 31.18 -22.46
N LEU A 103 23.24 30.47 -23.42
CA LEU A 103 24.10 31.06 -24.44
C LEU A 103 23.30 32.05 -25.33
N PHE A 104 22.11 31.66 -25.78
CA PHE A 104 21.25 32.53 -26.59
C PHE A 104 20.72 33.74 -25.83
N VAL A 105 20.37 33.59 -24.55
CA VAL A 105 19.95 34.70 -23.69
C VAL A 105 21.09 35.70 -23.47
N SER A 106 22.33 35.23 -23.40
CA SER A 106 23.51 36.08 -23.16
C SER A 106 23.93 36.91 -24.40
N VAL A 107 23.46 36.55 -25.59
CA VAL A 107 23.79 37.23 -26.87
C VAL A 107 22.66 38.16 -27.34
N ALA A 108 21.51 38.15 -26.68
CA ALA A 108 20.38 39.01 -27.06
C ALA A 108 20.72 40.51 -26.82
N PRO A 109 20.64 41.37 -27.85
CA PRO A 109 20.81 42.80 -27.67
C PRO A 109 19.69 43.34 -26.77
N THR A 110 20.04 44.09 -25.73
CA THR A 110 19.12 44.73 -24.77
C THR A 110 18.33 45.90 -25.36
N GLY A 111 17.90 45.79 -26.63
CA GLY A 111 17.20 46.85 -27.37
C GLY A 111 15.69 46.91 -27.18
N ASN A 112 15.03 45.84 -26.73
CA ASN A 112 13.55 45.74 -26.73
C ASN A 112 12.96 45.11 -25.45
N ILE A 113 13.57 45.31 -24.28
CA ILE A 113 13.06 44.77 -23.00
C ILE A 113 11.75 45.46 -22.57
N VAL A 114 11.47 46.67 -23.08
CA VAL A 114 10.27 47.45 -22.74
C VAL A 114 8.99 46.87 -23.35
N GLN A 115 9.07 46.18 -24.49
CA GLN A 115 7.89 45.64 -25.18
C GLN A 115 7.40 44.32 -24.55
N VAL A 116 8.32 43.53 -23.99
CA VAL A 116 8.00 42.25 -23.30
C VAL A 116 7.31 42.49 -21.95
N GLN A 117 7.59 43.60 -21.27
CA GLN A 117 6.95 43.96 -20.00
C GLN A 117 5.45 44.25 -20.17
N ASN A 118 5.08 44.98 -21.23
CA ASN A 118 3.68 45.37 -21.49
C ASN A 118 2.81 44.17 -21.91
N ASP A 119 3.38 43.18 -22.58
CA ASP A 119 2.69 41.92 -22.93
C ASP A 119 2.50 41.01 -21.69
N TRP A 120 3.42 41.08 -20.72
CA TRP A 120 3.31 40.33 -19.47
C TRP A 120 2.19 40.86 -18.56
N ASP A 121 2.01 42.18 -18.48
CA ASP A 121 0.97 42.79 -17.65
C ASP A 121 -0.44 42.48 -18.17
N ASN A 122 -0.65 42.48 -19.50
CA ASN A 122 -1.93 42.07 -20.11
C ASN A 122 -2.23 40.57 -19.91
N THR A 123 -1.19 39.73 -19.98
CA THR A 123 -1.33 38.29 -19.77
C THR A 123 -1.71 37.96 -18.32
N ARG A 124 -1.18 38.72 -17.34
CA ARG A 124 -1.47 38.56 -15.92
C ARG A 124 -2.94 38.85 -15.57
N GLU A 125 -3.54 39.86 -16.18
CA GLU A 125 -4.96 40.18 -15.96
C GLU A 125 -5.88 39.08 -16.53
N SER A 126 -5.56 38.54 -17.72
CA SER A 126 -6.34 37.44 -18.31
C SER A 126 -6.27 36.14 -17.50
N ILE A 127 -5.11 35.86 -16.87
CA ILE A 127 -4.90 34.68 -16.02
C ILE A 127 -5.64 34.87 -14.69
N ARG A 128 -5.64 36.08 -14.12
CA ARG A 128 -6.37 36.41 -12.89
C ARG A 128 -7.88 36.22 -13.08
N GLU A 129 -8.45 36.68 -14.19
CA GLU A 129 -9.87 36.44 -14.49
C GLU A 129 -10.20 34.96 -14.63
N LYS A 130 -9.39 34.21 -15.40
CA LYS A 130 -9.63 32.77 -15.64
C LYS A 130 -9.50 31.91 -14.40
N ILE A 131 -8.68 32.30 -13.42
CA ILE A 131 -8.50 31.57 -12.16
C ILE A 131 -9.59 31.93 -11.15
N ASN A 132 -10.00 33.20 -11.07
CA ASN A 132 -10.95 33.65 -10.04
C ASN A 132 -12.39 33.23 -10.33
N GLN A 133 -12.78 33.11 -11.61
CA GLN A 133 -14.12 32.66 -11.99
C GLN A 133 -14.49 31.25 -11.44
N PRO A 134 -13.71 30.18 -11.70
CA PRO A 134 -14.06 28.86 -11.19
C PRO A 134 -14.00 28.79 -9.66
N LEU A 135 -13.07 29.51 -9.03
CA LEU A 135 -12.93 29.52 -7.56
C LEU A 135 -14.15 30.14 -6.85
N SER A 136 -14.72 31.21 -7.40
CA SER A 136 -15.93 31.82 -6.83
C SER A 136 -17.12 30.86 -6.83
N SER A 137 -17.30 30.10 -7.92
CA SER A 137 -18.37 29.08 -8.03
C SER A 137 -18.18 27.88 -7.09
N ILE A 138 -16.93 27.58 -6.71
CA ILE A 138 -16.62 26.52 -5.73
C ILE A 138 -17.00 26.99 -4.32
N ASN A 139 -16.72 28.25 -3.99
CA ASN A 139 -17.04 28.82 -2.69
C ASN A 139 -18.57 28.87 -2.47
N GLU A 140 -19.34 29.27 -3.48
CA GLU A 140 -20.81 29.27 -3.42
C GLU A 140 -21.39 27.86 -3.24
N ARG A 141 -20.79 26.84 -3.88
CA ARG A 141 -21.20 25.44 -3.71
C ARG A 141 -20.93 24.92 -2.29
N LEU A 142 -19.81 25.32 -1.68
CA LEU A 142 -19.45 24.95 -0.31
C LEU A 142 -20.39 25.59 0.72
N ASP A 143 -20.78 26.84 0.54
CA ASP A 143 -21.76 27.51 1.41
C ASP A 143 -23.13 26.84 1.33
N LYS A 144 -23.57 26.49 0.11
CA LYS A 144 -24.84 25.78 -0.09
C LYS A 144 -24.84 24.38 0.53
N PHE A 145 -23.69 23.69 0.50
CA PHE A 145 -23.54 22.38 1.14
C PHE A 145 -23.55 22.50 2.67
N THR A 146 -22.81 23.47 3.22
CA THR A 146 -22.77 23.75 4.67
C THR A 146 -24.14 24.08 5.22
N ASN A 147 -24.91 24.93 4.51
CA ASN A 147 -26.29 25.26 4.89
C ASN A 147 -27.24 24.05 4.85
N ARG A 148 -26.99 23.07 3.99
CA ARG A 148 -27.78 21.82 3.98
C ARG A 148 -27.43 20.90 5.14
N ILE A 149 -26.17 20.83 5.54
CA ILE A 149 -25.74 20.06 6.71
C ILE A 149 -26.35 20.65 7.99
N THR A 150 -26.28 21.97 8.17
CA THR A 150 -26.85 22.62 9.36
C THR A 150 -28.37 22.47 9.44
N GLN A 151 -29.07 22.46 8.30
CA GLN A 151 -30.50 22.15 8.26
C GLN A 151 -30.78 20.69 8.65
N LEU A 152 -29.95 19.73 8.22
CA LEU A 152 -30.11 18.32 8.56
C LEU A 152 -29.89 18.08 10.07
N ASP A 153 -28.87 18.68 10.68
CA ASP A 153 -28.67 18.62 12.14
C ASP A 153 -29.85 19.24 12.90
N GLY A 154 -30.41 20.34 12.40
CA GLY A 154 -31.61 20.96 12.96
C GLY A 154 -32.87 20.10 12.85
N ILE A 155 -32.94 19.20 11.88
CA ILE A 155 -34.04 18.21 11.72
C ILE A 155 -33.80 17.01 12.63
N THR A 156 -32.57 16.52 12.73
CA THR A 156 -32.18 15.40 13.63
C THR A 156 -32.44 15.74 15.10
N GLY A 157 -32.03 16.94 15.55
CA GLY A 157 -32.31 17.41 16.92
C GLY A 157 -33.80 17.71 17.20
N ARG A 158 -34.64 17.80 16.17
CA ARG A 158 -36.11 17.87 16.31
C ARG A 158 -36.76 16.49 16.41
N MET A 159 -36.16 15.47 15.79
CA MET A 159 -36.60 14.08 15.90
C MET A 159 -36.26 13.47 17.26
N GLU A 160 -35.09 13.80 17.83
CA GLU A 160 -34.69 13.35 19.18
C GLU A 160 -35.60 13.92 20.27
N ARG A 161 -35.94 15.22 20.22
CA ARG A 161 -36.87 15.84 21.17
C ARG A 161 -38.31 15.33 21.07
N LYS A 162 -38.74 14.82 19.92
CA LYS A 162 -40.07 14.19 19.77
C LYS A 162 -40.11 12.76 20.32
N LYS A 163 -38.97 12.08 20.46
CA LYS A 163 -38.88 10.75 21.09
C LYS A 163 -38.86 10.81 22.62
N GLU A 164 -38.34 11.89 23.20
CA GLU A 164 -38.24 12.05 24.66
C GLU A 164 -39.45 12.76 25.31
N GLY A 165 -40.31 13.42 24.52
CA GLY A 165 -41.45 14.21 25.02
C GLY A 165 -42.84 13.63 24.72
N GLY A 166 -42.97 12.36 24.32
CA GLY A 166 -44.25 11.72 24.04
C GLY A 166 -44.71 10.84 25.20
N ASN A 167 -45.58 11.39 26.05
CA ASN A 167 -46.46 10.65 26.96
C ASN A 167 -47.75 10.30 26.20
#